data_AF-A0A5N1LDH8-F1
#
_entry.id   AF-A0A5N1LDH8-F1
#
_cell.length_a   1.000
_cell.length_b   1.000
_cell.length_c   1.000
_cell.angle_alpha   90.00
_cell.angle_beta   90.00
_cell.angle_gamma   90.00
#
_symmetry.space_group_name_H-M   'P 1'
#
loop_
_entity.id
_entity.type
_entity.pdbx_description
1 polymer ?
#
loop_
_entity_poly.entity_id
_entity_poly.type
_entity_poly.pdbx_seq_one_letter_code
_entity_poly.pdbx_strand_id
1 'polypeptide(L)'
;MDGIDPDTQPSMSVHEATQKVLRTDLAIGIGGAVLGYAEAGTALVDVLAVVVGFGLLTGITVAVVEHDAVPGVYPEVAALAAFIVLSGAVAGLVTLSEASVTLVLAAVLSGFGVGVIGNRLLYGIVFGVPAYRLNRVRETS
;
A
#
# COMPACT_ATOMS: atom_id res chain seq x y z
N MET A 1 21.78 5.14 -28.62
CA MET A 1 22.26 6.31 -27.86
C MET A 1 21.17 7.34 -27.99
N ASP A 2 20.14 7.22 -27.17
CA ASP A 2 18.99 8.13 -27.22
C ASP A 2 19.37 9.42 -26.51
N GLY A 3 19.26 10.52 -27.25
CA GLY A 3 19.50 11.87 -26.75
C GLY A 3 18.43 12.23 -25.74
N ILE A 4 18.71 11.95 -24.46
CA ILE A 4 18.07 12.65 -23.36
C ILE A 4 18.78 14.00 -23.30
N ASP A 5 18.12 15.03 -23.84
CA ASP A 5 18.53 16.42 -23.67
C ASP A 5 18.45 16.75 -22.17
N PRO A 6 19.58 17.01 -21.49
CA PRO A 6 19.64 17.27 -20.06
C PRO A 6 18.89 18.56 -19.65
N ASP A 7 18.49 19.38 -20.61
CA ASP A 7 17.74 20.63 -20.41
C ASP A 7 16.23 20.48 -20.62
N THR A 8 15.73 19.27 -20.90
CA THR A 8 14.28 19.01 -20.94
C THR A 8 13.74 19.10 -19.52
N GLN A 9 13.09 20.23 -19.18
CA GLN A 9 12.39 20.35 -17.91
C GLN A 9 11.40 19.17 -17.77
N PRO A 10 11.38 18.47 -16.62
CA PRO A 10 10.43 17.38 -16.43
C PRO A 10 9.02 17.91 -16.66
N SER A 11 8.23 17.22 -17.50
CA SER A 11 6.87 17.60 -17.90
C SER A 11 5.92 17.82 -16.72
N MET A 12 6.30 17.35 -15.53
CA MET A 12 5.56 17.48 -14.28
C MET A 12 6.51 17.83 -13.13
N SER A 13 6.13 18.88 -12.38
CA SER A 13 6.89 19.31 -11.21
C SER A 13 6.94 18.21 -10.13
N VAL A 14 7.93 18.28 -9.23
CA VAL A 14 8.04 17.33 -8.09
C VAL A 14 6.77 17.37 -7.24
N HIS A 15 6.19 18.55 -7.07
CA HIS A 15 4.97 18.75 -6.28
C HIS A 15 3.75 18.08 -6.92
N GLU A 16 3.55 18.26 -8.23
CA GLU A 16 2.44 17.63 -8.96
C GLU A 16 2.58 16.10 -8.99
N ALA A 17 3.79 15.59 -9.24
CA ALA A 17 4.06 14.15 -9.20
C ALA A 17 3.78 13.56 -7.82
N THR A 18 4.17 14.26 -6.75
CA THR A 18 3.89 13.88 -5.37
C THR A 18 2.39 13.86 -5.09
N GLN A 19 1.65 14.90 -5.48
CA GLN A 19 0.19 14.94 -5.30
C GLN A 19 -0.52 13.81 -6.05
N LYS A 20 -0.09 13.51 -7.27
CA LYS A 20 -0.69 12.43 -8.08
C LYS A 20 -0.50 11.07 -7.40
N VAL A 21 0.71 10.77 -6.91
CA VAL A 21 0.99 9.55 -6.13
C VAL A 21 0.11 9.50 -4.88
N LEU A 22 0.12 10.57 -4.07
CA LEU A 22 -0.62 10.61 -2.81
C LEU A 22 -2.14 10.46 -3.02
N ARG A 23 -2.73 11.10 -4.04
CA ARG A 23 -4.17 10.96 -4.32
C ARG A 23 -4.56 9.53 -4.66
N THR A 24 -3.79 8.86 -5.52
CA THR A 24 -4.08 7.48 -5.92
C THR A 24 -3.96 6.54 -4.73
N ASP A 25 -2.86 6.62 -3.98
CA ASP A 25 -2.64 5.72 -2.85
C ASP A 25 -3.62 6.00 -1.69
N LEU A 26 -3.96 7.26 -1.43
CA LEU A 26 -4.96 7.62 -0.41
C LEU A 26 -6.37 7.16 -0.83
N ALA A 27 -6.72 7.24 -2.11
CA ALA A 27 -8.00 6.72 -2.60
C ALA A 27 -8.09 5.20 -2.42
N ILE A 28 -7.01 4.46 -2.70
CA ILE A 28 -6.93 3.01 -2.47
C ILE A 28 -7.06 2.71 -0.98
N GLY A 29 -6.30 3.42 -0.14
CA GLY A 29 -6.31 3.24 1.31
C GLY A 29 -7.67 3.52 1.95
N ILE A 30 -8.28 4.66 1.61
CA ILE A 30 -9.63 5.05 2.07
C ILE A 30 -10.66 4.06 1.56
N GLY A 31 -10.60 3.67 0.28
CA GLY A 31 -11.52 2.69 -0.30
C GLY A 31 -11.51 1.37 0.46
N GLY A 32 -10.33 0.81 0.73
CA GLY A 32 -10.20 -0.41 1.54
C GLY A 32 -10.72 -0.23 2.97
N ALA A 33 -10.33 0.86 3.64
CA ALA A 33 -10.74 1.12 5.02
C ALA A 33 -12.26 1.26 5.15
N VAL A 34 -12.88 2.05 4.29
CA VAL A 34 -14.32 2.34 4.29
C VAL A 34 -15.13 1.12 3.88
N LEU A 35 -14.71 0.36 2.85
CA LEU A 35 -15.43 -0.85 2.45
C LEU A 35 -15.41 -1.91 3.54
N GLY A 36 -14.26 -2.14 4.19
CA GLY A 36 -14.19 -3.07 5.31
C GLY A 36 -15.05 -2.62 6.49
N TYR A 37 -15.06 -1.32 6.80
CA TYR A 37 -15.94 -0.77 7.85
C TYR A 37 -17.42 -0.84 7.48
N ALA A 38 -17.77 -0.61 6.21
CA ALA A 38 -19.16 -0.70 5.76
C ALA A 38 -19.70 -2.13 5.89
N GLU A 39 -18.85 -3.13 5.69
CA GLU A 39 -19.22 -4.55 5.76
C GLU A 39 -19.38 -5.05 7.21
N ALA A 40 -18.48 -4.67 8.11
CA ALA A 40 -18.44 -5.23 9.48
C ALA A 40 -18.77 -4.23 10.60
N GLY A 41 -18.78 -2.93 10.32
CA GLY A 41 -19.08 -1.88 11.28
C GLY A 41 -18.25 -2.00 12.57
N THR A 42 -18.93 -1.93 13.71
CA THR A 42 -18.29 -2.02 15.03
C THR A 42 -17.78 -3.42 15.37
N ALA A 43 -18.20 -4.48 14.65
CA ALA A 43 -17.70 -5.84 14.87
C ALA A 43 -16.19 -5.96 14.53
N LEU A 44 -15.64 -5.00 13.79
CA LEU A 44 -14.19 -4.90 13.58
C LEU A 44 -13.40 -4.76 14.87
N VAL A 45 -14.02 -4.26 15.96
CA VAL A 45 -13.38 -4.17 17.28
C VAL A 45 -13.08 -5.57 17.84
N ASP A 46 -13.93 -6.54 17.57
CA ASP A 46 -13.77 -7.93 18.06
C ASP A 46 -12.59 -8.65 17.36
N VAL A 47 -12.23 -8.17 16.16
CA VAL A 47 -11.11 -8.67 15.35
C VAL A 47 -10.05 -7.60 15.14
N LEU A 48 -9.91 -6.66 16.08
CA LEU A 48 -8.98 -5.53 15.97
C LEU A 48 -7.54 -5.98 15.75
N ALA A 49 -7.12 -7.10 16.34
CA ALA A 49 -5.80 -7.68 16.12
C ALA A 49 -5.55 -8.03 14.65
N VAL A 50 -6.57 -8.50 13.92
CA VAL A 50 -6.49 -8.76 12.47
C VAL A 50 -6.33 -7.46 11.70
N VAL A 51 -7.14 -6.44 12.02
CA VAL A 51 -7.07 -5.12 11.38
C VAL A 51 -5.68 -4.51 11.56
N VAL A 52 -5.15 -4.51 12.80
CA VAL A 52 -3.81 -3.99 13.10
C VAL A 52 -2.73 -4.83 12.43
N GLY A 53 -2.83 -6.16 12.51
CA GLY A 53 -1.87 -7.07 11.91
C GLY A 53 -1.75 -6.86 10.41
N PHE A 54 -2.88 -6.84 9.69
CA PHE A 54 -2.89 -6.59 8.25
C PHE A 54 -2.50 -5.15 7.88
N GLY A 55 -2.82 -4.17 8.72
CA GLY A 55 -2.34 -2.79 8.56
C GLY A 55 -0.83 -2.68 8.64
N LEU A 56 -0.20 -3.31 9.63
CA LEU A 56 1.24 -3.35 9.77
C LEU A 56 1.90 -4.11 8.62
N LEU A 57 1.39 -5.31 8.28
CA LEU A 57 1.92 -6.10 7.17
C LEU A 57 1.83 -5.37 5.84
N THR A 58 0.71 -4.70 5.58
CA THR A 58 0.53 -3.90 4.37
C THR A 58 1.47 -2.70 4.36
N GLY A 59 1.57 -1.96 5.46
CA GLY A 59 2.48 -0.81 5.56
C GLY A 59 3.94 -1.20 5.35
N ILE A 60 4.39 -2.28 5.99
CA ILE A 60 5.75 -2.83 5.81
C ILE A 60 5.96 -3.28 4.37
N THR A 61 5.01 -4.00 3.78
CA THR A 61 5.10 -4.47 2.39
C THR A 61 5.28 -3.31 1.44
N VAL A 62 4.45 -2.26 1.58
CA VAL A 62 4.57 -1.05 0.76
C VAL A 62 5.94 -0.42 0.98
N ALA A 63 6.35 -0.18 2.23
CA ALA A 63 7.66 0.39 2.51
C ALA A 63 8.83 -0.42 1.91
N VAL A 64 8.81 -1.75 2.01
CA VAL A 64 9.86 -2.61 1.46
C VAL A 64 9.95 -2.48 -0.06
N VAL A 65 8.80 -2.52 -0.74
CA VAL A 65 8.73 -2.37 -2.21
C VAL A 65 9.12 -0.96 -2.64
N GLU A 66 8.86 0.04 -1.81
CA GLU A 66 9.13 1.43 -2.14
C GLU A 66 10.53 1.94 -1.84
N HIS A 67 11.26 1.25 -0.97
CA HIS A 67 12.59 1.70 -0.57
C HIS A 67 13.70 0.77 -1.05
N ASP A 68 13.40 -0.14 -1.98
CA ASP A 68 14.33 -1.20 -2.43
C ASP A 68 15.03 -1.86 -1.23
N ALA A 69 14.25 -2.11 -0.17
CA ALA A 69 14.80 -2.46 1.14
C ALA A 69 15.53 -3.82 1.15
N VAL A 70 15.39 -4.60 0.07
CA VAL A 70 16.10 -5.87 -0.14
C VAL A 70 17.16 -5.65 -1.23
N PRO A 71 18.45 -5.48 -0.86
CA PRO A 71 19.52 -5.29 -1.83
C PRO A 71 19.60 -6.46 -2.82
N GLY A 72 19.64 -6.14 -4.12
CA GLY A 72 19.77 -7.14 -5.19
C GLY A 72 18.47 -7.82 -5.62
N VAL A 73 17.32 -7.42 -5.07
CA VAL A 73 16.00 -7.92 -5.49
C VAL A 73 15.23 -6.80 -6.19
N TYR A 74 14.72 -7.09 -7.38
CA TYR A 74 13.85 -6.16 -8.10
C TYR A 74 12.55 -5.93 -7.30
N PRO A 75 12.06 -4.68 -7.18
CA PRO A 75 10.84 -4.38 -6.42
C PRO A 75 9.62 -5.18 -6.89
N GLU A 76 9.54 -5.55 -8.17
CA GLU A 76 8.50 -6.42 -8.71
C GLU A 76 8.51 -7.82 -8.08
N VAL A 77 9.69 -8.38 -7.82
CA VAL A 77 9.85 -9.70 -7.19
C VAL A 77 9.49 -9.62 -5.71
N ALA A 78 9.91 -8.55 -5.03
CA ALA A 78 9.52 -8.31 -3.64
C ALA A 78 8.00 -8.14 -3.50
N ALA A 79 7.37 -7.41 -4.44
CA ALA A 79 5.92 -7.24 -4.48
C ALA A 79 5.19 -8.57 -4.72
N LEU A 80 5.67 -9.40 -5.65
CA LEU A 80 5.10 -10.73 -5.91
C LEU A 80 5.22 -11.65 -4.68
N ALA A 81 6.38 -11.68 -4.04
CA ALA A 81 6.60 -12.47 -2.83
C ALA A 81 5.66 -12.02 -1.70
N ALA A 82 5.54 -10.70 -1.49
CA ALA A 82 4.62 -10.17 -0.50
C ALA A 82 3.16 -10.49 -0.82
N PHE A 83 2.76 -10.44 -2.10
CA PHE A 83 1.41 -10.85 -2.53
C PHE A 83 1.11 -12.31 -2.20
N ILE A 84 2.05 -13.21 -2.45
CA ILE A 84 1.91 -14.65 -2.13
C ILE A 84 1.77 -14.84 -0.61
N VAL A 85 2.63 -14.19 0.18
CA VAL A 85 2.61 -14.29 1.65
C VAL A 85 1.30 -13.74 2.22
N LEU A 86 0.86 -12.57 1.77
CA LEU A 86 -0.39 -11.96 2.22
C LEU A 86 -1.59 -12.83 1.84
N SER A 87 -1.63 -13.36 0.62
CA SER A 87 -2.69 -14.26 0.17
C SER A 87 -2.74 -15.54 1.00
N GLY A 88 -1.57 -16.12 1.32
CA GLY A 88 -1.45 -17.26 2.23
C GLY A 88 -1.93 -16.94 3.65
N ALA A 89 -1.59 -15.76 4.17
CA ALA A 89 -2.04 -15.31 5.49
C ALA A 89 -3.57 -15.15 5.55
N VAL A 90 -4.19 -14.58 4.50
CA VAL A 90 -5.66 -14.48 4.41
C VAL A 90 -6.29 -15.87 4.34
N ALA A 91 -5.78 -16.77 3.49
CA ALA A 91 -6.31 -18.13 3.39
C ALA A 91 -6.19 -18.90 4.72
N GLY A 92 -5.05 -18.79 5.39
CA GLY A 92 -4.83 -19.36 6.73
C GLY A 92 -5.79 -18.78 7.76
N LEU A 93 -5.99 -17.46 7.76
CA LEU A 93 -6.91 -16.81 8.68
C LEU A 93 -8.36 -17.25 8.43
N VAL A 94 -8.81 -17.30 7.18
CA VAL A 94 -10.17 -17.75 6.81
C VAL A 94 -10.41 -19.22 7.21
N THR A 95 -9.38 -20.08 7.13
CA THR A 95 -9.51 -21.51 7.45
C THR A 95 -9.42 -21.82 8.93
N LEU A 96 -8.66 -21.02 9.71
CA LEU A 96 -8.41 -21.28 11.13
C LEU A 96 -9.25 -20.40 12.07
N SER A 97 -9.83 -19.32 11.58
CA SER A 97 -10.62 -18.39 12.38
C SER A 97 -11.99 -18.96 12.73
N GLU A 98 -12.39 -18.81 13.98
CA GLU A 98 -13.76 -19.07 14.46
C GLU A 98 -14.74 -17.95 14.07
N ALA A 99 -14.21 -16.76 13.74
CA ALA A 99 -15.02 -15.65 13.26
C ALA A 99 -15.57 -15.93 11.85
N SER A 100 -16.71 -15.32 11.52
CA SER A 100 -17.31 -15.46 10.20
C SER A 100 -16.36 -15.00 9.10
N VAL A 101 -16.37 -15.68 7.95
CA VAL A 101 -15.52 -15.34 6.81
C VAL A 101 -15.71 -13.89 6.39
N THR A 102 -16.95 -13.40 6.40
CA THR A 102 -17.28 -11.99 6.10
C THR A 102 -16.56 -11.03 7.04
N LEU A 103 -16.59 -11.30 8.36
CA LEU A 103 -15.91 -10.46 9.34
C LEU A 103 -14.39 -10.48 9.16
N VAL A 104 -13.83 -11.65 8.88
CA VAL A 104 -12.39 -11.82 8.60
C VAL A 104 -11.97 -11.02 7.37
N LEU A 105 -12.70 -11.13 6.26
CA LEU A 105 -12.39 -10.41 5.03
C LEU A 105 -12.56 -8.90 5.18
N ALA A 106 -13.60 -8.46 5.88
CA ALA A 106 -13.81 -7.06 6.22
C ALA A 106 -12.63 -6.52 7.05
N ALA A 107 -12.15 -7.28 8.04
CA ALA A 107 -11.01 -6.89 8.86
C ALA A 107 -9.70 -6.82 8.08
N VAL A 108 -9.46 -7.79 7.19
CA VAL A 108 -8.31 -7.78 6.26
C VAL A 108 -8.36 -6.55 5.36
N LEU A 109 -9.53 -6.24 4.79
CA LEU A 109 -9.71 -5.10 3.89
C LEU A 109 -9.54 -3.75 4.62
N SER A 110 -10.08 -3.64 5.83
CA SER A 110 -9.86 -2.48 6.69
C SER A 110 -8.40 -2.33 7.08
N GLY A 111 -7.74 -3.42 7.47
CA GLY A 111 -6.31 -3.45 7.78
C GLY A 111 -5.48 -2.99 6.58
N PHE A 112 -5.72 -3.56 5.40
CA PHE A 112 -5.08 -3.13 4.15
C PHE A 112 -5.21 -1.61 3.93
N GLY A 113 -6.44 -1.09 4.03
CA GLY A 113 -6.69 0.34 3.85
C GLY A 113 -5.91 1.21 4.83
N VAL A 114 -5.95 0.85 6.11
CA VAL A 114 -5.22 1.53 7.20
C VAL A 114 -3.71 1.47 6.97
N GLY A 115 -3.18 0.33 6.52
CA GLY A 115 -1.75 0.15 6.24
C GLY A 115 -1.25 1.03 5.11
N VAL A 116 -2.03 1.13 4.02
CA VAL A 116 -1.71 2.05 2.91
C VAL A 116 -1.73 3.50 3.39
N ILE A 117 -2.76 3.92 4.12
CA ILE A 117 -2.87 5.28 4.66
C ILE A 117 -1.68 5.56 5.59
N GLY A 118 -1.38 4.65 6.52
CA GLY A 118 -0.28 4.79 7.48
C GLY A 118 1.07 4.95 6.78
N ASN A 119 1.35 4.14 5.75
CA ASN A 119 2.56 4.28 4.96
C ASN A 119 2.65 5.65 4.27
N ARG A 120 1.53 6.20 3.78
CA ARG A 120 1.52 7.51 3.09
C ARG A 120 1.61 8.70 4.04
N LEU A 121 1.05 8.59 5.24
CA LEU A 121 1.28 9.57 6.28
C LEU A 121 2.77 9.64 6.62
N LEU A 122 3.43 8.48 6.71
CA LEU A 122 4.88 8.41 6.93
C LEU A 122 5.67 8.93 5.71
N TYR A 123 5.48 8.36 4.52
CA TYR A 123 6.28 8.62 3.30
C TYR A 123 5.61 9.55 2.28
N GLY A 124 5.02 10.62 2.79
CA GLY A 124 4.39 11.66 1.99
C GLY A 124 4.16 12.96 2.75
N ILE A 125 4.07 12.85 4.08
CA ILE A 125 3.97 13.99 4.99
C ILE A 125 5.22 14.10 5.87
N VAL A 126 5.62 13.01 6.55
CA VAL A 126 6.80 13.03 7.44
C VAL A 126 8.12 12.92 6.66
N PHE A 127 8.15 12.04 5.66
CA PHE A 127 9.26 11.81 4.76
C PHE A 127 8.82 12.05 3.30
N GLY A 128 9.78 12.41 2.44
CA GLY A 128 9.49 12.62 1.01
C GLY A 128 9.11 11.32 0.30
N VAL A 129 8.26 11.43 -0.73
CA VAL A 129 7.92 10.30 -1.61
C VAL A 129 9.19 9.82 -2.32
N PRO A 130 9.44 8.50 -2.41
CA PRO A 130 10.60 7.96 -3.10
C PRO A 130 10.73 8.43 -4.55
N ALA A 131 11.95 8.80 -4.96
CA ALA A 131 12.22 9.42 -6.26
C ALA A 131 11.78 8.55 -7.47
N TYR A 132 11.89 7.23 -7.36
CA TYR A 132 11.51 6.32 -8.44
C TYR A 132 9.99 6.35 -8.73
N ARG A 133 9.14 6.55 -7.71
CA ARG A 133 7.67 6.73 -7.88
C ARG A 133 7.37 8.00 -8.66
N LEU A 134 8.10 9.08 -8.36
CA LEU A 134 7.93 10.36 -9.03
C LEU A 134 8.34 10.26 -10.50
N ASN A 135 9.44 9.54 -10.79
CA ASN A 135 9.89 9.31 -12.16
C ASN A 135 8.90 8.44 -12.95
N ARG A 136 8.40 7.35 -12.37
CA ARG A 136 7.39 6.49 -13.01
C ARG A 136 6.11 7.25 -13.37
N VAL A 137 5.65 8.16 -12.51
CA VAL A 137 4.47 9.00 -12.79
C VAL A 137 4.74 10.02 -13.91
N ARG A 138 5.95 10.54 -13.99
CA ARG A 138 6.37 11.46 -15.07
C ARG A 138 6.47 10.77 -16.42
N GLU A 139 6.90 9.52 -16.46
CA GLU A 139 7.02 8.72 -17.69
C GLU A 139 5.66 8.25 -18.25
N THR A 140 4.64 8.19 -17.38
CA THR A 140 3.30 7.69 -17.73
C THR A 140 2.26 8.81 -17.92
N SER A 141 2.69 10.08 -17.90
CA SER A 141 1.83 11.26 -18.11
C SER A 141 2.12 11.90 -19.45
#